data_AF-A0A820MBS4-F1
#
_entry.id   AF-A0A820MBS4-F1
#
_cell.length_a   1.000
_cell.length_b   1.000
_cell.length_c   1.000
_cell.angle_alpha   90.00
_cell.angle_beta   90.00
_cell.angle_gamma   90.00
#
_symmetry.space_group_name_H-M   'P 1'
#
loop_
_entity.id
_entity.type
_entity.pdbx_description
1 polymer ?
#
loop_
_entity_poly.entity_id
_entity_poly.type
_entity_poly.pdbx_seq_one_letter_code
_entity_poly.pdbx_strand_id
1 'polypeptide(L)' 'MPQSPISNELDSNDNELYSTIIKFPYLTTLNLQYAHRDYIEQFLNDKKTHLPHLTKLTVGYYELKTATRNFTN' A
#
# COMPACT_ATOMS: atom_id res chain seq x y z
N MET A 1 39.45 41.52 6.49
CA MET A 1 38.83 40.24 6.89
C MET A 1 38.28 39.57 5.63
N PRO A 2 38.75 38.39 5.23
CA PRO A 2 38.22 37.66 4.06
C PRO A 2 36.97 36.82 4.41
N GLN A 3 36.09 36.62 3.42
CA GLN A 3 34.84 35.84 3.46
C GLN A 3 35.10 34.32 3.32
N SER A 4 34.33 33.42 3.96
CA SER A 4 33.19 32.61 3.43
C SER A 4 33.36 31.14 3.94
N PRO A 5 32.43 30.18 3.78
CA PRO A 5 30.94 30.19 3.88
C PRO A 5 30.35 28.88 4.52
N ILE A 6 28.99 28.77 4.61
CA ILE A 6 28.17 27.51 4.59
C ILE A 6 28.27 26.60 5.85
N SER A 7 27.26 25.92 6.43
CA SER A 7 25.89 25.50 6.12
C SER A 7 25.06 25.54 7.42
N ASN A 8 23.74 25.62 7.31
CA ASN A 8 22.82 24.61 7.84
C ASN A 8 21.40 25.07 7.46
N GLU A 9 21.13 25.04 6.16
CA GLU A 9 19.77 24.73 5.73
C GLU A 9 19.52 23.33 6.29
N LEU A 10 18.75 23.27 7.39
CA LEU A 10 18.12 22.04 7.84
C LEU A 10 17.08 21.71 6.77
N ASP A 11 17.60 21.14 5.68
CA ASP A 11 16.84 20.47 4.66
C ASP A 11 16.01 19.45 5.42
N SER A 12 14.72 19.78 5.58
CA SER A 12 13.73 18.88 6.13
C SER A 12 13.50 17.83 5.06
N ASN A 13 14.50 16.98 4.89
CA ASN A 13 14.40 15.73 4.18
C ASN A 13 13.61 14.83 5.14
N ASP A 14 12.32 15.12 5.22
CA ASP A 14 11.28 14.24 5.72
C ASP A 14 11.45 12.94 4.93
N ASN A 15 12.28 12.09 5.52
CA ASN A 15 12.73 10.82 5.01
C ASN A 15 11.61 10.23 4.18
N GLU A 16 11.83 10.24 2.87
CA GLU A 16 11.16 9.44 1.87
C GLU A 16 11.12 8.02 2.42
N LEU A 17 10.05 7.74 3.18
CA LEU A 17 9.87 6.54 3.97
C LEU A 17 9.67 5.42 2.96
N TYR A 18 10.81 4.86 2.53
CA TYR A 18 10.99 3.72 1.66
C TYR A 18 9.66 3.19 1.14
N SER A 19 9.27 3.65 -0.05
CA SER A 19 8.09 3.18 -0.78
C SER A 19 8.31 1.74 -1.25
N THR A 20 8.54 0.84 -0.29
CA THR A 20 8.83 -0.56 -0.51
C THR A 20 7.51 -1.24 -0.79
N ILE A 21 7.34 -1.68 -2.03
CA ILE A 21 6.22 -2.52 -2.41
C ILE A 21 6.39 -3.86 -1.68
N ILE A 22 5.44 -4.20 -0.81
CA ILE A 22 5.36 -5.48 -0.13
C ILE A 22 4.83 -6.50 -1.12
N LYS A 23 5.66 -7.49 -1.46
CA LYS A 23 5.30 -8.59 -2.37
C LYS A 23 4.99 -9.85 -1.56
N PHE A 24 3.88 -10.51 -1.91
CA PHE A 24 3.52 -11.83 -1.40
C PHE A 24 3.65 -12.87 -2.53
N PRO A 25 4.87 -13.34 -2.85
CA PRO A 25 5.12 -14.15 -4.04
C PRO A 25 4.57 -15.58 -3.97
N TYR A 26 4.23 -16.07 -2.77
CA TYR A 26 3.72 -17.44 -2.61
C TYR A 26 2.26 -17.47 -2.16
N LEU A 27 1.61 -16.32 -2.03
CA LEU A 27 0.22 -16.24 -1.58
C LEU A 27 -0.72 -16.58 -2.75
N THR A 28 -1.30 -17.77 -2.72
CA THR A 28 -2.23 -18.26 -3.75
C THR A 28 -3.70 -18.11 -3.37
N THR A 29 -3.98 -18.06 -2.05
CA THR A 29 -5.33 -17.93 -1.50
C THR A 29 -5.36 -16.88 -0.40
N LEU A 30 -6.34 -15.99 -0.45
CA LEU A 30 -6.58 -14.94 0.54
C LEU A 30 -8.06 -14.94 0.96
N ASN A 31 -8.33 -15.01 2.26
CA ASN A 31 -9.68 -14.93 2.81
C ASN A 31 -9.83 -13.70 3.72
N LEU A 32 -10.75 -12.82 3.34
CA LEU A 32 -11.06 -11.53 3.97
C LEU A 32 -12.52 -11.46 4.47
N GLN A 33 -13.26 -12.57 4.53
CA GLN A 33 -14.70 -12.58 4.82
C GLN A 33 -15.08 -11.96 6.17
N TYR A 34 -14.13 -11.90 7.11
CA TYR A 34 -14.29 -11.28 8.43
C TYR A 34 -13.10 -10.38 8.78
N ALA A 35 -12.33 -9.97 7.77
CA ALA A 35 -11.19 -9.10 7.98
C ALA A 35 -11.67 -7.68 8.33
N HIS A 36 -10.86 -6.98 9.13
CA HIS A 36 -11.06 -5.55 9.34
C HIS A 36 -10.95 -4.81 8.00
N ARG A 37 -11.70 -3.72 7.86
CA ARG A 37 -11.77 -2.93 6.63
C ARG A 37 -10.39 -2.48 6.14
N ASP A 38 -9.49 -2.13 7.05
CA ASP A 38 -8.14 -1.67 6.70
C ASP A 38 -7.34 -2.73 5.93
N TYR A 39 -7.48 -4.01 6.28
CA TYR A 39 -6.83 -5.09 5.54
C TYR A 39 -7.44 -5.27 4.15
N ILE A 40 -8.75 -5.08 4.03
CA ILE A 40 -9.44 -5.14 2.74
C ILE A 40 -8.91 -4.03 1.83
N GLU A 41 -8.80 -2.80 2.34
CA GLU A 41 -8.25 -1.68 1.59
C GLU A 41 -6.77 -1.91 1.23
N GLN A 42 -5.97 -2.43 2.17
CA GLN A 42 -4.56 -2.75 1.94
C GLN A 42 -4.36 -3.79 0.83
N PHE A 43 -5.18 -4.84 0.77
CA PHE A 43 -5.01 -5.91 -0.22
C PHE A 43 -5.70 -5.63 -1.56
N LEU A 44 -6.78 -4.83 -1.58
CA LEU A 44 -7.58 -4.60 -2.79
C LEU A 44 -7.33 -3.24 -3.47
N ASN A 45 -6.84 -2.23 -2.74
CA ASN A 45 -6.76 -0.86 -3.26
C ASN A 45 -5.37 -0.20 -3.06
N ASP A 46 -4.53 -0.71 -2.15
CA ASP A 46 -3.20 -0.17 -1.93
C ASP A 46 -2.20 -0.59 -3.04
N LYS A 47 -1.53 0.40 -3.64
CA LYS A 47 -0.47 0.19 -4.64
C LYS A 47 0.82 -0.38 -4.03
N LYS A 48 0.94 -0.40 -2.70
CA LYS A 48 2.08 -0.94 -1.98
C LYS A 48 2.02 -2.45 -1.78
N THR A 49 0.90 -3.11 -2.04
CA THR A 49 0.75 -4.56 -1.89
C THR A 49 0.67 -5.23 -3.25
N HIS A 50 1.54 -6.22 -3.50
CA HIS A 50 1.53 -6.97 -4.75
C HIS A 50 1.38 -8.47 -4.50
N LEU A 51 0.38 -9.08 -5.14
CA LEU A 51 -0.05 -10.46 -4.94
C LEU A 51 0.05 -11.26 -6.27
N PRO A 52 1.27 -11.43 -6.83
CA PRO A 52 1.47 -11.88 -8.21
C PRO A 52 0.92 -13.28 -8.53
N HIS A 53 0.74 -14.12 -7.51
CA HIS A 53 0.29 -15.51 -7.67
C HIS A 53 -1.06 -15.78 -6.98
N LEU A 54 -1.81 -14.73 -6.63
CA LEU A 54 -3.11 -14.90 -6.00
C LEU A 54 -4.13 -15.43 -7.02
N THR A 55 -4.64 -16.63 -6.77
CA THR A 55 -5.63 -17.30 -7.62
C THR A 55 -7.01 -17.36 -7.00
N LYS A 56 -7.11 -17.26 -5.68
CA LYS A 56 -8.38 -17.35 -4.94
C LYS A 56 -8.49 -16.24 -3.92
N LEU A 57 -9.52 -15.42 -4.06
CA LEU A 57 -9.89 -14.37 -3.13
C LEU A 57 -11.30 -14.63 -2.60
N THR A 58 -11.44 -14.74 -1.28
CA THR A 58 -12.74 -14.72 -0.60
C THR A 58 -12.86 -13.39 0.11
N VAL A 59 -13.91 -12.62 -0.15
CA VAL A 59 -14.17 -11.34 0.50
C VAL A 59 -15.68 -11.10 0.54
N GLY A 60 -16.15 -10.35 1.52
CA GLY A 60 -17.55 -9.95 1.58
C GLY A 60 -17.93 -9.08 0.37
N TYR A 61 -19.16 -9.26 -0.12
CA TYR A 61 -19.62 -8.59 -1.33
C TYR A 61 -19.69 -7.06 -1.18
N TYR A 62 -20.14 -6.57 -0.02
CA TYR A 62 -20.25 -5.14 0.23
C TYR A 62 -18.89 -4.47 0.30
N GLU A 63 -17.91 -5.14 0.90
CA GLU A 63 -16.55 -4.68 1.05
C GLU A 63 -15.83 -4.66 -0.30
N LEU A 64 -16.00 -5.72 -1.11
CA LEU A 64 -15.47 -5.78 -2.47
C LEU A 64 -16.07 -4.68 -3.35
N LYS A 65 -17.39 -4.49 -3.30
CA LYS A 65 -18.09 -3.44 -4.04
C LYS A 65 -17.60 -2.06 -3.61
N THR A 66 -17.36 -1.84 -2.33
CA THR A 66 -16.82 -0.56 -1.82
C THR A 66 -15.39 -0.32 -2.30
N ALA A 67 -14.50 -1.31 -2.15
CA ALA A 67 -13.08 -1.21 -2.54
C ALA A 67 -12.91 -0.98 -4.05
N THR A 68 -13.76 -1.58 -4.88
CA THR A 68 -13.72 -1.46 -6.35
C THR A 68 -14.56 -0.31 -6.89
N ARG A 69 -15.08 0.57 -6.02
CA ARG A 69 -15.98 1.67 -6.41
C ARG A 69 -17.16 1.19 -7.26
N ASN A 70 -17.80 0.09 -6.87
CA ASN A 70 -18.86 -0.58 -7.59
C ASN A 70 -18.44 -1.22 -8.93
N PHE A 71 -17.21 -1.72 -9.02
CA PHE A 71 -16.66 -2.32 -10.24
C PHE A 71 -16.61 -1.36 -11.44
N THR A 72 -16.71 -0.05 -11.21
CA THR A 72 -16.66 0.97 -12.28
C THR A 72 -15.23 1.51 -12.48
N ASN A 73 -14.22 0.65 -12.29
CA ASN A 73 -12.88 0.97 -12.74
C ASN A 73 -12.81 0.95 -14.27
#